data_AF-A0AB73K2M1-F1
#
_entry.id   AF-A0AB73K2M1-F1
#
_cell.length_a   1.000
_cell.length_b   1.000
_cell.length_c   1.000
_cell.angle_alpha   90.00
_cell.angle_beta   90.00
_cell.angle_gamma   90.00
#
_symmetry.space_group_name_H-M   'P 1'
#
loop_
_entity.id
_entity.type
_entity.pdbx_description
1 polymer ?
#
loop_
_entity_poly.entity_id
_entity_poly.type
_entity_poly.pdbx_seq_one_letter_code
_entity_poly.pdbx_strand_id
1 'polypeptide(L)'
;MEPLTPIEIKMQPGKTYYYRLTTSFMDQMNHGKGKEKFWTRNVGILFTGKTREHFHFQILCFRTEIKLEKAIPQYNLLREISYLFNDIRICVNEKGEAVKLKNLKKIQERWNTERRKLEAYHSGSSIELYFDFLSRLLQDESRMIGYLLSYEMYGMFFNGSRIGNLKNENDTKYPRKVKHPHWNKVFAEEWNEVKEREGDIKKCFHVKGKPWQTEETNTTLYEGSYLYSSGLLHEGSLDIIYENQLKKYRIVWIG
;
A
#
# COMPACT_ATOMS: atom_id res chain seq x y z
N MET A 1 -19.40 22.19 -14.45
CA MET A 1 -18.30 21.30 -14.00
C MET A 1 -17.16 22.20 -13.57
N GLU A 2 -16.85 22.24 -12.28
CA GLU A 2 -15.63 22.92 -11.84
C GLU A 2 -14.40 22.19 -12.41
N PRO A 3 -13.38 22.92 -12.91
CA PRO A 3 -12.15 22.29 -13.38
C PRO A 3 -11.46 21.58 -12.21
N LEU A 4 -11.13 20.30 -12.41
CA LEU A 4 -10.35 19.53 -11.45
C LEU A 4 -8.98 20.21 -11.26
N THR A 5 -8.64 20.57 -10.01
CA THR A 5 -7.30 21.05 -9.69
C THR A 5 -6.27 19.97 -10.05
N PRO A 6 -5.22 20.28 -10.83
CA PRO A 6 -4.21 19.30 -11.19
C PRO A 6 -3.47 18.78 -9.94
N ILE A 7 -3.17 17.48 -9.91
CA ILE A 7 -2.29 16.89 -8.90
C ILE A 7 -0.92 17.56 -8.99
N GLU A 8 -0.43 18.05 -7.85
CA GLU A 8 0.90 18.64 -7.73
C GLU A 8 1.85 17.67 -7.02
N ILE A 9 2.83 17.13 -7.76
CA ILE A 9 3.85 16.25 -7.21
C ILE A 9 4.99 17.11 -6.63
N LYS A 10 5.12 17.13 -5.30
CA LYS A 10 6.20 17.85 -4.59
C LYS A 10 7.54 17.12 -4.58
N MET A 11 7.60 15.89 -5.10
CA MET A 11 8.84 15.13 -5.23
C MET A 11 9.70 15.69 -6.36
N GLN A 12 11.00 15.84 -6.11
CA GLN A 12 11.96 16.22 -7.15
C GLN A 12 12.20 15.06 -8.12
N PRO A 13 12.09 15.27 -9.45
CA PRO A 13 12.41 14.23 -10.43
C PRO A 13 13.80 13.64 -10.22
N GLY A 14 13.90 12.31 -10.20
CA GLY A 14 15.15 11.58 -10.02
C GLY A 14 15.66 11.48 -8.58
N LYS A 15 15.11 12.26 -7.64
CA LYS A 15 15.42 12.10 -6.22
C LYS A 15 14.68 10.90 -5.63
N THR A 16 15.39 10.12 -4.81
CA THR A 16 14.81 9.00 -4.06
C THR A 16 14.37 9.47 -2.69
N TYR A 17 13.15 9.09 -2.30
CA TYR A 17 12.59 9.33 -0.98
C TYR A 17 12.39 8.00 -0.26
N TYR A 18 12.99 7.84 0.91
CA TYR A 18 13.06 6.55 1.59
C TYR A 18 11.97 6.38 2.62
N TYR A 19 11.17 5.33 2.51
CA TYR A 19 10.07 5.04 3.42
C TYR A 19 10.22 3.68 4.06
N ARG A 20 9.77 3.58 5.31
CA ARG A 20 9.48 2.30 5.97
C ARG A 20 7.98 2.10 6.01
N LEU A 21 7.51 1.00 5.44
CA LEU A 21 6.13 0.56 5.50
C LEU A 21 6.06 -0.62 6.46
N THR A 22 5.17 -0.57 7.43
CA THR A 22 4.93 -1.67 8.37
C THR A 22 3.47 -2.04 8.35
N THR A 23 3.19 -3.32 8.15
CA THR A 23 1.88 -3.92 8.33
C THR A 23 1.94 -4.85 9.53
N SER A 24 0.96 -4.74 10.42
CA SER A 24 0.77 -5.71 11.47
C SER A 24 -0.64 -6.28 11.48
N PHE A 25 -0.74 -7.52 11.95
CA PHE A 25 -1.99 -8.28 12.03
C PHE A 25 -2.10 -8.96 13.38
N MET A 26 -3.26 -8.86 14.01
CA MET A 26 -3.61 -9.52 15.27
C MET A 26 -5.04 -10.07 15.19
N ASP A 27 -5.20 -11.34 15.54
CA ASP A 27 -6.51 -11.95 15.75
C ASP A 27 -6.99 -11.65 17.18
N GLN A 28 -8.12 -10.94 17.30
CA GLN A 28 -8.70 -10.52 18.57
C GLN A 28 -9.64 -11.56 19.18
N MET A 29 -9.99 -12.65 18.47
CA MET A 29 -10.84 -13.74 19.00
C MET A 29 -10.27 -14.36 20.28
N ASN A 30 -8.96 -14.27 20.50
CA ASN A 30 -8.26 -14.82 21.66
C ASN A 30 -8.20 -13.87 22.89
N HIS A 31 -9.19 -12.98 23.09
CA HIS A 31 -9.24 -12.05 24.23
C HIS A 31 -7.94 -11.24 24.43
N GLY A 32 -7.34 -10.74 23.35
CA GLY A 32 -6.09 -9.97 23.40
C GLY A 32 -4.81 -10.80 23.65
N LYS A 33 -4.91 -12.14 23.72
CA LYS A 33 -3.75 -13.05 23.80
C LYS A 33 -3.15 -13.42 22.45
N GLY A 34 -3.78 -13.00 21.34
CA GLY A 34 -3.25 -13.18 19.99
C GLY A 34 -1.98 -12.36 19.79
N LYS A 35 -0.88 -12.99 19.37
CA LYS A 35 0.38 -12.28 19.13
C LYS A 35 0.37 -11.60 17.76
N GLU A 36 0.87 -10.36 17.74
CA GLU A 36 0.93 -9.52 16.55
C GLU A 36 2.05 -10.00 15.60
N LYS A 37 1.71 -10.18 14.32
CA LYS A 37 2.67 -10.51 13.25
C LYS A 37 3.01 -9.23 12.51
N PHE A 38 4.28 -9.06 12.13
CA PHE A 38 4.75 -7.84 11.46
C PHE A 38 5.42 -8.14 10.12
N TRP A 39 5.11 -7.30 9.13
CA TRP A 39 5.79 -7.23 7.85
C TRP A 39 6.30 -5.80 7.67
N THR A 40 7.60 -5.64 7.56
CA THR A 40 8.24 -4.34 7.36
C THR A 40 8.98 -4.32 6.02
N ARG A 41 8.79 -3.26 5.25
CA ARG A 41 9.48 -3.01 3.97
C ARG A 41 10.13 -1.65 4.01
N ASN A 42 11.43 -1.58 3.75
CA ASN A 42 12.08 -0.31 3.44
C ASN A 42 12.14 -0.15 1.92
N VAL A 43 11.63 0.97 1.44
CA VAL A 43 11.46 1.26 0.02
C VAL A 43 12.02 2.62 -0.33
N GLY A 44 12.58 2.76 -1.52
CA GLY A 44 12.86 4.04 -2.15
C GLY A 44 11.77 4.34 -3.17
N ILE A 45 11.13 5.51 -3.09
CA ILE A 45 10.14 5.95 -4.07
C ILE A 45 10.73 7.12 -4.84
N LEU A 46 10.78 6.99 -6.16
CA LEU A 46 11.30 7.99 -7.07
C LEU A 46 10.18 8.46 -7.96
N PHE A 47 10.01 9.78 -8.06
CA PHE A 47 9.28 10.39 -9.16
C PHE A 47 10.23 10.53 -10.34
N THR A 48 9.90 9.94 -11.50
CA THR A 48 10.76 9.97 -12.69
C THR A 48 10.31 10.99 -13.73
N GLY A 49 9.29 11.79 -13.41
CA GLY A 49 8.76 12.85 -14.27
C GLY A 49 7.33 12.60 -14.75
N LYS A 50 6.81 13.54 -15.54
CA LYS A 50 5.49 13.50 -16.17
C LYS A 50 5.66 13.35 -17.68
N THR A 51 4.89 12.47 -18.32
CA THR A 51 4.79 12.43 -19.79
C THR A 51 3.33 12.41 -20.19
N ARG A 52 2.89 13.36 -21.02
CA ARG A 52 1.46 13.57 -21.30
C ARG A 52 0.70 13.73 -19.98
N GLU A 53 -0.38 12.98 -19.78
CA GLU A 53 -1.25 13.01 -18.60
C GLU A 53 -0.84 12.00 -17.50
N HIS A 54 0.39 11.46 -17.53
CA HIS A 54 0.83 10.43 -16.60
C HIS A 54 2.07 10.85 -15.81
N PHE A 55 1.99 10.73 -14.49
CA PHE A 55 3.09 10.78 -13.55
C PHE A 55 3.74 9.41 -13.44
N HIS A 56 5.07 9.35 -13.45
CA HIS A 56 5.81 8.08 -13.43
C HIS A 56 6.56 7.91 -12.13
N PHE A 57 6.42 6.73 -11.54
CA PHE A 57 7.10 6.37 -10.30
C PHE A 57 7.87 5.08 -10.45
N GLN A 58 9.03 5.05 -9.82
CA GLN A 58 9.78 3.82 -9.56
C GLN A 58 9.82 3.57 -8.06
N ILE A 59 9.47 2.35 -7.66
CA ILE A 59 9.49 1.88 -6.28
C ILE A 59 10.55 0.80 -6.18
N LEU A 60 11.51 1.02 -5.29
CA LEU A 60 12.63 0.12 -5.03
C LEU A 60 12.48 -0.49 -3.64
N CYS A 61 12.07 -1.75 -3.53
CA CYS A 61 12.06 -2.45 -2.24
C CYS A 61 13.44 -3.06 -2.00
N PHE A 62 14.17 -2.57 -1.00
CA PHE A 62 15.55 -2.99 -0.74
C PHE A 62 15.72 -3.80 0.56
N ARG A 63 14.71 -3.80 1.43
CA ARG A 63 14.70 -4.64 2.64
C ARG A 63 13.29 -5.05 2.98
N THR A 64 13.08 -6.35 3.19
CA THR A 64 11.84 -6.92 3.71
C THR A 64 12.16 -7.70 4.98
N GLU A 65 11.43 -7.42 6.04
CA GLU A 65 11.52 -8.13 7.31
C GLU A 65 10.15 -8.67 7.69
N ILE A 66 10.13 -9.90 8.17
CA ILE A 66 8.91 -10.55 8.64
C ILE A 66 9.20 -11.05 10.04
N LYS A 67 8.48 -10.53 11.03
CA LYS A 67 8.59 -10.97 12.42
C LYS A 67 7.39 -11.86 12.74
N LEU A 68 7.68 -13.16 12.87
CA LEU A 68 6.73 -14.20 13.27
C LEU A 68 7.17 -14.81 14.61
N GLU A 69 6.22 -15.38 15.34
CA GLU A 69 6.45 -15.98 16.65
C GLU A 69 7.35 -17.22 16.62
N LYS A 70 7.36 -17.96 15.51
CA LYS A 70 8.22 -19.13 15.31
C LYS A 70 9.07 -18.91 14.06
N ALA A 71 10.33 -19.33 14.11
CA ALA A 71 11.18 -19.47 12.93
C ALA A 71 10.63 -20.63 12.10
N ILE A 72 9.72 -20.34 11.17
CA ILE A 72 9.12 -21.32 10.28
C ILE A 72 9.94 -21.31 8.97
N PRO A 73 10.28 -22.47 8.37
CA PRO A 73 10.98 -22.55 7.07
C PRO A 73 10.35 -21.71 5.95
N GLN A 74 9.05 -21.44 6.05
CA GLN A 74 8.26 -20.54 5.20
C GLN A 74 8.79 -19.08 5.19
N TYR A 75 9.65 -18.68 6.13
CA TYR A 75 10.27 -17.35 6.17
C TYR A 75 11.23 -17.10 5.00
N ASN A 76 12.05 -18.10 4.66
CA ASN A 76 12.96 -17.99 3.52
C ASN A 76 12.14 -17.83 2.23
N LEU A 77 11.07 -18.62 2.09
CA LEU A 77 10.15 -18.55 0.96
C LEU A 77 9.50 -17.15 0.80
N LEU A 78 8.92 -16.60 1.87
CA LEU A 78 8.28 -15.29 1.80
C LEU A 78 9.28 -14.16 1.54
N ARG A 79 10.49 -14.27 2.11
CA ARG A 79 11.57 -13.33 1.83
C ARG A 79 12.02 -13.40 0.37
N GLU A 80 12.20 -14.60 -0.17
CA GLU A 80 12.59 -14.83 -1.57
C GLU A 80 11.53 -14.30 -2.53
N ILE A 81 10.24 -14.55 -2.24
CA ILE A 81 9.13 -14.03 -3.03
C ILE A 81 9.04 -12.50 -2.95
N SER A 82 9.43 -11.88 -1.83
CA SER A 82 9.44 -10.42 -1.72
C SER A 82 10.35 -9.75 -2.75
N TYR A 83 11.42 -10.45 -3.20
CA TYR A 83 12.32 -9.95 -4.24
C TYR A 83 11.67 -9.82 -5.63
N LEU A 84 10.54 -10.50 -5.84
CA LEU A 84 9.73 -10.31 -7.03
C LEU A 84 9.32 -8.84 -7.20
N PHE A 85 9.09 -8.14 -6.09
CA PHE A 85 8.55 -6.78 -6.05
C PHE A 85 9.63 -5.71 -5.76
N ASN A 86 10.91 -6.04 -5.95
CA ASN A 86 12.02 -5.11 -5.68
C ASN A 86 12.12 -3.90 -6.61
N ASP A 87 11.64 -4.01 -7.86
CA ASP A 87 11.61 -2.90 -8.83
C ASP A 87 10.22 -2.88 -9.44
N ILE A 88 9.43 -1.87 -9.09
CA ILE A 88 8.06 -1.67 -9.57
C ILE A 88 7.99 -0.31 -10.24
N ARG A 89 7.46 -0.26 -11.46
CA ARG A 89 7.36 0.99 -12.23
C ARG A 89 5.91 1.25 -12.60
N ILE A 90 5.30 2.24 -11.97
CA ILE A 90 3.87 2.55 -12.17
C ILE A 90 3.66 3.91 -12.79
N CYS A 91 2.57 4.04 -13.54
CA CYS A 91 2.06 5.31 -14.02
C CYS A 91 0.79 5.66 -13.27
N VAL A 92 0.71 6.89 -12.79
CA VAL A 92 -0.45 7.47 -12.12
C VAL A 92 -1.04 8.54 -13.03
N ASN A 93 -2.35 8.52 -13.26
CA ASN A 93 -3.04 9.52 -14.06
C ASN A 93 -3.27 10.82 -13.25
N GLU A 94 -3.84 11.84 -13.88
CA GLU A 94 -4.14 13.12 -13.21
C GLU A 94 -5.21 13.04 -12.12
N LYS A 95 -5.88 11.89 -11.99
CA LYS A 95 -6.82 11.61 -10.90
C LYS A 95 -6.15 10.96 -9.68
N GLY A 96 -4.89 10.58 -9.78
CA GLY A 96 -4.17 9.90 -8.71
C GLY A 96 -4.32 8.38 -8.76
N GLU A 97 -4.88 7.85 -9.85
CA GLU A 97 -5.11 6.42 -10.04
C GLU A 97 -3.91 5.80 -10.77
N ALA A 98 -3.35 4.71 -10.23
CA ALA A 98 -2.37 3.96 -11.00
C ALA A 98 -3.06 3.20 -12.13
N VAL A 99 -2.64 3.47 -13.37
CA VAL A 99 -3.29 2.96 -14.58
C VAL A 99 -2.40 2.00 -15.38
N LYS A 100 -1.12 1.88 -15.03
CA LYS A 100 -0.17 1.03 -15.76
C LYS A 100 1.01 0.58 -14.92
N LEU A 101 1.46 -0.66 -15.13
CA LEU A 101 2.67 -1.27 -14.58
C LEU A 101 3.69 -1.51 -15.71
N LYS A 102 4.61 -0.57 -15.89
CA LYS A 102 5.53 -0.49 -17.04
C LYS A 102 6.48 -1.69 -17.17
N ASN A 103 6.75 -2.39 -16.08
CA ASN A 103 7.70 -3.50 -16.05
C ASN A 103 7.06 -4.85 -15.70
N LEU A 104 5.76 -5.02 -15.90
CA LEU A 104 5.05 -6.28 -15.63
C LEU A 104 5.74 -7.48 -16.31
N LYS A 105 6.12 -7.36 -17.58
CA LYS A 105 6.82 -8.44 -18.31
C LYS A 105 8.11 -8.89 -17.61
N LYS A 106 8.91 -7.93 -17.11
CA LYS A 106 10.14 -8.24 -16.36
C LYS A 106 9.84 -8.93 -15.02
N ILE A 107 8.74 -8.55 -14.36
CA ILE A 107 8.29 -9.19 -13.13
C ILE A 107 7.83 -10.64 -13.42
N GLN A 108 7.09 -10.86 -14.51
CA GLN A 108 6.68 -12.20 -14.96
C GLN A 108 7.89 -13.08 -15.29
N GLU A 109 8.89 -12.56 -16.00
CA GLU A 109 10.13 -13.28 -16.32
C GLU A 109 10.91 -13.66 -15.06
N ARG A 110 11.00 -12.74 -14.09
CA ARG A 110 11.60 -13.00 -12.78
C ARG A 110 10.82 -14.08 -12.04
N TRP A 111 9.49 -13.99 -11.98
CA TRP A 111 8.64 -14.99 -11.35
C TRP A 111 8.81 -16.37 -11.96
N ASN A 112 8.82 -16.49 -13.29
CA ASN A 112 9.01 -17.77 -13.96
C ASN A 112 10.36 -18.41 -13.63
N THR A 113 11.38 -17.61 -13.36
CA THR A 113 12.71 -18.09 -12.97
C THR A 113 12.75 -18.49 -11.50
N GLU A 114 12.22 -17.63 -10.61
CA GLU A 114 12.22 -17.87 -9.16
C GLU A 114 11.27 -19.01 -8.78
N ARG A 115 10.08 -19.09 -9.38
CA ARG A 115 9.12 -20.20 -9.16
C ARG A 115 9.79 -21.56 -9.38
N ARG A 116 10.50 -21.75 -10.51
CA ARG A 116 11.21 -23.00 -10.81
C ARG A 116 12.28 -23.35 -9.77
N LYS A 117 12.99 -22.35 -9.25
CA LYS A 117 13.96 -22.57 -8.17
C LYS A 117 13.25 -22.96 -6.89
N LEU A 118 12.19 -22.24 -6.52
CA LEU A 118 11.44 -22.47 -5.30
C LEU A 118 10.75 -23.84 -5.29
N GLU A 119 10.16 -24.26 -6.41
CA GLU A 119 9.52 -25.59 -6.57
C GLU A 119 10.51 -26.75 -6.36
N ALA A 120 11.81 -26.54 -6.60
CA ALA A 120 12.83 -27.55 -6.34
C ALA A 120 13.12 -27.78 -4.85
N TYR A 121 12.86 -26.79 -3.99
CA TYR A 121 13.17 -26.83 -2.56
C TYR A 121 11.93 -26.77 -1.65
N HIS A 122 10.76 -26.45 -2.23
CA HIS A 122 9.51 -26.27 -1.51
C HIS A 122 8.38 -27.05 -2.18
N SER A 123 7.88 -28.06 -1.48
CA SER A 123 6.75 -28.89 -1.91
C SER A 123 5.60 -28.80 -0.92
N GLY A 124 4.37 -28.97 -1.41
CA GLY A 124 3.18 -29.06 -0.57
C GLY A 124 2.05 -28.17 -1.08
N SER A 125 0.82 -28.66 -0.92
CA SER A 125 -0.38 -28.06 -1.50
C SER A 125 -0.55 -26.58 -1.17
N SER A 126 -0.23 -26.14 0.05
CA SER A 126 -0.34 -24.72 0.43
C SER A 126 0.66 -23.82 -0.31
N ILE A 127 1.86 -24.33 -0.62
CA ILE A 127 2.90 -23.59 -1.35
C ILE A 127 2.54 -23.51 -2.82
N GLU A 128 2.12 -24.63 -3.41
CA GLU A 128 1.66 -24.71 -4.80
C GLU A 128 0.47 -23.77 -5.05
N LEU A 129 -0.53 -23.77 -4.16
CA LEU A 129 -1.65 -22.84 -4.22
C LEU A 129 -1.21 -21.37 -4.16
N TYR A 130 -0.18 -21.06 -3.37
CA TYR A 130 0.37 -19.71 -3.30
C TYR A 130 1.12 -19.33 -4.59
N PHE A 131 1.87 -20.25 -5.20
CA PHE A 131 2.55 -20.03 -6.47
C PHE A 131 1.55 -19.83 -7.61
N ASP A 132 0.47 -20.59 -7.62
CA ASP A 132 -0.60 -20.44 -8.60
C ASP A 132 -1.42 -19.17 -8.39
N PHE A 133 -1.60 -18.74 -7.14
CA PHE A 133 -2.14 -17.41 -6.85
C PHE A 133 -1.26 -16.31 -7.45
N LEU A 134 0.06 -16.31 -7.18
CA LEU A 134 0.98 -15.31 -7.73
C LEU A 134 1.02 -15.35 -9.25
N SER A 135 1.03 -16.55 -9.84
CA SER A 135 1.03 -16.72 -11.30
C SER A 135 -0.23 -16.11 -11.92
N ARG A 136 -1.41 -16.37 -11.33
CA ARG A 136 -2.68 -15.77 -11.79
C ARG A 136 -2.71 -14.26 -11.60
N LEU A 137 -2.18 -13.76 -10.48
CA LEU A 137 -2.09 -12.33 -10.21
C LEU A 137 -1.26 -11.61 -11.28
N LEU A 138 -0.14 -12.21 -11.69
CA LEU A 138 0.78 -11.63 -12.69
C LEU A 138 0.25 -11.66 -14.12
N GLN A 139 -0.80 -12.44 -14.42
CA GLN A 139 -1.41 -12.46 -15.76
C GLN A 139 -2.39 -11.29 -16.01
N ASP A 140 -2.80 -10.59 -14.95
CA ASP A 140 -3.78 -9.50 -15.01
C ASP A 140 -3.16 -8.22 -14.43
N GLU A 141 -2.78 -7.29 -15.32
CA GLU A 141 -2.13 -6.02 -14.93
C GLU A 141 -2.98 -5.23 -13.93
N SER A 142 -4.30 -5.18 -14.12
CA SER A 142 -5.22 -4.46 -13.24
C SER A 142 -5.28 -5.07 -11.85
N ARG A 143 -5.34 -6.41 -11.75
CA ARG A 143 -5.26 -7.10 -10.44
C ARG A 143 -3.92 -6.89 -9.79
N MET A 144 -2.83 -6.94 -10.55
CA MET A 144 -1.48 -6.73 -10.04
C MET A 144 -1.30 -5.31 -9.50
N ILE A 145 -1.79 -4.29 -10.22
CA ILE A 145 -1.83 -2.90 -9.73
C ILE A 145 -2.66 -2.83 -8.43
N GLY A 146 -3.86 -3.43 -8.40
CA GLY A 146 -4.69 -3.46 -7.19
C GLY A 146 -3.98 -4.10 -5.99
N TYR A 147 -3.22 -5.18 -6.22
CA TYR A 147 -2.41 -5.82 -5.18
C TYR A 147 -1.27 -4.92 -4.70
N LEU A 148 -0.50 -4.33 -5.61
CA LEU A 148 0.60 -3.40 -5.29
C LEU A 148 0.13 -2.16 -4.53
N LEU A 149 -1.09 -1.70 -4.82
CA LEU A 149 -1.71 -0.55 -4.17
C LEU A 149 -2.50 -0.91 -2.89
N SER A 150 -2.54 -2.16 -2.49
CA SER A 150 -3.08 -2.51 -1.17
C SER A 150 -2.26 -1.85 -0.04
N TYR A 151 -2.87 -1.60 1.11
CA TYR A 151 -2.14 -1.04 2.26
C TYR A 151 -1.08 -2.01 2.81
N GLU A 152 -1.22 -3.31 2.56
CA GLU A 152 -0.18 -4.30 2.82
C GLU A 152 1.09 -4.14 1.96
N MET A 153 0.97 -3.45 0.82
CA MET A 153 2.06 -3.23 -0.14
C MET A 153 2.47 -1.76 -0.13
N TYR A 154 2.20 -1.00 -1.19
CA TYR A 154 2.60 0.41 -1.33
C TYR A 154 1.43 1.38 -1.21
N GLY A 155 0.24 0.87 -0.89
CA GLY A 155 -1.00 1.65 -0.81
C GLY A 155 -0.96 2.81 0.15
N MET A 156 -0.23 2.72 1.28
CA MET A 156 -0.15 3.86 2.21
C MET A 156 0.44 5.12 1.53
N PHE A 157 1.33 4.93 0.56
CA PHE A 157 1.89 6.04 -0.22
C PHE A 157 0.97 6.46 -1.37
N PHE A 158 0.37 5.51 -2.10
CA PHE A 158 -0.37 5.82 -3.34
C PHE A 158 -1.89 5.95 -3.16
N ASN A 159 -2.48 5.29 -2.17
CA ASN A 159 -3.91 5.25 -1.85
C ASN A 159 -4.24 6.07 -0.59
N GLY A 160 -3.62 7.22 -0.42
CA GLY A 160 -3.71 7.97 0.83
C GLY A 160 -3.06 9.33 0.73
N SER A 161 -2.08 9.50 -0.16
CA SER A 161 -1.35 10.75 -0.28
C SER A 161 -1.91 11.76 -1.27
N ARG A 162 -1.36 12.98 -1.22
CA ARG A 162 -1.51 14.03 -2.26
C ARG A 162 -1.04 13.61 -3.66
N ILE A 163 -0.37 12.46 -3.77
CA ILE A 163 0.01 11.82 -5.04
C ILE A 163 -1.10 10.85 -5.52
N GLY A 164 -1.93 10.37 -4.59
CA GLY A 164 -3.11 9.56 -4.85
C GLY A 164 -4.38 10.37 -5.07
N ASN A 165 -5.52 9.83 -4.63
CA ASN A 165 -6.85 10.39 -4.85
C ASN A 165 -7.21 11.65 -4.02
N LEU A 166 -6.28 12.26 -3.28
CA LEU A 166 -6.51 13.55 -2.62
C LEU A 166 -6.15 14.68 -3.59
N LYS A 167 -7.14 15.13 -4.36
CA LYS A 167 -6.95 16.08 -5.46
C LYS A 167 -6.82 17.54 -5.02
N ASN A 168 -7.31 17.89 -3.83
CA ASN A 168 -7.28 19.26 -3.32
C ASN A 168 -7.32 19.32 -1.78
N GLU A 169 -6.85 20.44 -1.22
CA GLU A 169 -6.90 20.77 0.22
C GLU A 169 -8.35 20.87 0.73
N ASN A 170 -9.29 21.21 -0.17
CA ASN A 170 -10.71 21.30 0.11
C ASN A 170 -11.47 19.98 -0.12
N ASP A 171 -10.81 18.95 -0.67
CA ASP A 171 -11.44 17.68 -1.08
C ASP A 171 -11.42 16.66 0.06
N THR A 172 -11.99 17.06 1.20
CA THR A 172 -11.96 16.32 2.48
C THR A 172 -12.94 15.14 2.54
N LYS A 173 -13.80 15.01 1.52
CA LYS A 173 -14.88 14.00 1.48
C LYS A 173 -14.93 13.31 0.11
N TYR A 174 -13.94 12.48 -0.18
CA TYR A 174 -14.05 11.51 -1.28
C TYR A 174 -14.25 10.10 -0.73
N PRO A 175 -15.39 9.44 -0.98
CA PRO A 175 -15.53 8.04 -0.65
C PRO A 175 -14.53 7.22 -1.47
N ARG A 176 -13.39 6.90 -0.86
CA ARG A 176 -12.34 6.10 -1.51
C ARG A 176 -12.57 4.63 -1.30
N LYS A 177 -12.82 3.92 -2.39
CA LYS A 177 -12.99 2.48 -2.44
C LYS A 177 -11.67 1.74 -2.20
N VAL A 178 -11.35 1.47 -0.95
CA VAL A 178 -10.21 0.62 -0.60
C VAL A 178 -10.64 -0.83 -0.62
N LYS A 179 -10.10 -1.61 -1.56
CA LYS A 179 -10.27 -3.06 -1.57
C LYS A 179 -9.14 -3.70 -0.77
N HIS A 180 -9.51 -4.44 0.25
CA HIS A 180 -8.56 -5.19 1.03
C HIS A 180 -8.36 -6.59 0.41
N PRO A 181 -7.12 -7.10 0.29
CA PRO A 181 -6.89 -8.38 -0.39
C PRO A 181 -7.51 -9.58 0.33
N HIS A 182 -7.76 -9.45 1.64
CA HIS A 182 -8.33 -10.52 2.47
C HIS A 182 -9.76 -10.27 2.92
N TRP A 183 -10.28 -9.05 2.75
CA TRP A 183 -11.66 -8.72 3.07
C TRP A 183 -12.29 -8.34 1.75
N ASN A 184 -13.24 -9.12 1.26
CA ASN A 184 -13.95 -8.84 0.01
C ASN A 184 -14.93 -7.67 0.17
N LYS A 185 -14.45 -6.59 0.77
CA LYS A 185 -15.18 -5.38 1.16
C LYS A 185 -14.45 -4.17 0.60
N VAL A 186 -15.26 -3.16 0.38
CA VAL A 186 -14.84 -1.85 -0.07
C VAL A 186 -15.16 -0.88 1.05
N PHE A 187 -14.17 -0.10 1.48
CA PHE A 187 -14.38 0.96 2.46
C PHE A 187 -14.58 2.30 1.75
N ALA A 188 -15.14 3.28 2.43
CA ALA A 188 -15.13 4.68 2.04
C ALA A 188 -14.47 5.48 3.16
N GLU A 189 -13.45 6.24 2.81
CA GLU A 189 -12.70 7.08 3.74
C GLU A 189 -13.13 8.55 3.69
N GLU A 190 -13.08 9.23 4.82
CA GLU A 190 -13.25 10.67 5.00
C GLU A 190 -11.97 11.23 5.63
N TRP A 191 -11.42 12.30 5.06
CA TRP A 191 -10.12 12.85 5.42
C TRP A 191 -10.28 14.30 5.88
N ASN A 192 -10.07 14.55 7.16
CA ASN A 192 -10.26 15.87 7.77
C ASN A 192 -8.90 16.48 8.11
N GLU A 193 -8.60 17.65 7.55
CA GLU A 193 -7.39 18.40 7.93
C GLU A 193 -7.53 18.91 9.37
N VAL A 194 -6.52 18.63 10.19
CA VAL A 194 -6.39 19.16 11.55
C VAL A 194 -5.55 20.42 11.44
N LYS A 195 -6.17 21.59 11.61
CA LYS A 195 -5.49 22.89 11.49
C LYS A 195 -4.49 23.07 12.64
N GLU A 196 -3.22 22.84 12.36
CA GLU A 196 -2.11 23.42 13.11
C GLU A 196 -1.87 24.81 12.47
N ARG A 197 -2.15 25.89 13.23
CA ARG A 197 -1.94 27.34 12.96
C ARG A 197 -1.71 27.82 11.50
N GLU A 198 -2.38 28.90 11.11
CA GLU A 198 -2.14 29.55 9.80
C GLU A 198 -0.65 29.81 9.52
N GLY A 199 -0.15 29.27 8.40
CA GLY A 199 1.25 29.39 7.98
C GLY A 199 2.13 28.17 8.26
N ASP A 200 1.61 27.10 8.88
CA ASP A 200 2.41 25.91 9.16
C ASP A 200 2.76 25.12 7.87
N ILE A 201 4.03 24.73 7.76
CA ILE A 201 4.54 23.92 6.65
C ILE A 201 4.07 22.46 6.79
N LYS A 202 3.64 22.09 8.01
CA LYS A 202 3.10 20.79 8.37
C LYS A 202 1.60 20.78 8.20
N LYS A 203 1.08 19.70 7.62
CA LYS A 203 -0.35 19.45 7.47
C LYS A 203 -0.66 18.06 7.99
N CYS A 204 -1.57 17.99 8.96
CA CYS A 204 -2.03 16.74 9.53
C CYS A 204 -3.46 16.45 9.05
N PHE A 205 -3.71 15.21 8.66
CA PHE A 205 -5.05 14.74 8.30
C PHE A 205 -5.44 13.61 9.23
N HIS A 206 -6.67 13.65 9.72
CA HIS A 206 -7.30 12.52 10.39
C HIS A 206 -8.23 11.79 9.40
N VAL A 207 -8.16 10.47 9.40
CA VAL A 207 -8.87 9.61 8.46
C VAL A 207 -9.87 8.77 9.23
N LYS A 208 -11.12 8.75 8.77
CA LYS A 208 -12.13 7.80 9.24
C LYS A 208 -12.70 7.03 8.07
N GLY A 209 -13.02 5.76 8.26
CA GLY A 209 -13.62 4.95 7.21
C GLY A 209 -14.87 4.20 7.66
N LYS A 210 -15.69 3.82 6.68
CA LYS A 210 -16.85 2.94 6.89
C LYS A 210 -17.03 2.02 5.68
N PRO A 211 -17.65 0.84 5.83
CA PRO A 211 -18.02 -0.01 4.70
C PRO A 211 -18.86 0.74 3.66
N TRP A 212 -18.55 0.53 2.38
CA TRP A 212 -19.26 1.14 1.26
C TRP A 212 -20.52 0.33 0.91
N GLN A 213 -21.69 0.96 0.93
CA GLN A 213 -22.98 0.39 0.51
C GLN A 213 -23.44 -0.87 1.27
N THR A 214 -23.03 -1.03 2.53
CA THR A 214 -23.57 -2.05 3.43
C THR A 214 -23.92 -1.42 4.77
N GLU A 215 -25.12 -1.66 5.30
CA GLU A 215 -25.49 -1.33 6.69
C GLU A 215 -24.80 -2.24 7.73
N GLU A 216 -23.86 -3.08 7.29
CA GLU A 216 -23.11 -3.99 8.15
C GLU A 216 -22.23 -3.25 9.17
N THR A 217 -22.43 -3.59 10.43
CA THR A 217 -21.74 -3.04 11.61
C THR A 217 -20.45 -3.78 11.98
N ASN A 218 -20.03 -4.77 11.19
CA ASN A 218 -18.88 -5.64 11.50
C ASN A 218 -17.51 -4.93 11.44
N THR A 219 -17.46 -3.70 10.91
CA THR A 219 -16.30 -2.81 11.07
C THR A 219 -16.53 -1.96 12.29
N THR A 220 -15.76 -2.20 13.35
CA THR A 220 -15.86 -1.41 14.58
C THR A 220 -14.89 -0.24 14.61
N LEU A 221 -13.78 -0.32 13.85
CA LEU A 221 -12.78 0.75 13.77
C LEU A 221 -12.19 0.84 12.36
N TYR A 222 -12.11 2.06 11.84
CA TYR A 222 -11.32 2.41 10.67
C TYR A 222 -10.84 3.85 10.89
N GLU A 223 -9.68 4.01 11.50
CA GLU A 223 -9.18 5.33 11.87
C GLU A 223 -7.68 5.44 11.60
N GLY A 224 -7.24 6.64 11.20
CA GLY A 224 -5.85 6.86 10.83
C GLY A 224 -5.46 8.33 10.89
N SER A 225 -4.18 8.58 10.62
CA SER A 225 -3.64 9.92 10.51
C SER A 225 -2.52 9.99 9.50
N TYR A 226 -2.36 11.13 8.83
CA TYR A 226 -1.27 11.36 7.89
C TYR A 226 -0.67 12.74 8.11
N LEU A 227 0.64 12.79 8.27
CA LEU A 227 1.42 14.00 8.44
C LEU A 227 2.23 14.28 7.17
N TYR A 228 2.02 15.47 6.61
CA TYR A 228 2.80 16.01 5.51
C TYR A 228 3.64 17.19 5.99
N SER A 229 4.84 17.36 5.45
CA SER A 229 5.64 18.58 5.61
C SER A 229 6.12 19.01 4.24
N SER A 230 5.94 20.29 3.91
CA SER A 230 6.25 20.81 2.56
C SER A 230 5.56 20.02 1.43
N GLY A 231 4.38 19.43 1.75
CA GLY A 231 3.61 18.56 0.85
C GLY A 231 4.18 17.16 0.60
N LEU A 232 5.27 16.77 1.28
CA LEU A 232 5.80 15.40 1.28
C LEU A 232 5.24 14.61 2.46
N LEU A 233 4.89 13.34 2.22
CA LEU A 233 4.46 12.44 3.29
C LEU A 233 5.63 12.18 4.24
N HIS A 234 5.43 12.47 5.53
CA HIS A 234 6.38 12.16 6.61
C HIS A 234 5.96 10.91 7.37
N GLU A 235 4.68 10.84 7.74
CA GLU A 235 4.14 9.74 8.53
C GLU A 235 2.70 9.47 8.14
N GLY A 236 2.30 8.21 8.18
CA GLY A 236 0.92 7.78 8.01
C GLY A 236 0.62 6.57 8.88
N SER A 237 -0.56 6.55 9.45
CA SER A 237 -1.09 5.46 10.25
C SER A 237 -2.52 5.16 9.87
N LEU A 238 -2.89 3.88 9.90
CA LEU A 238 -4.25 3.43 9.72
C LEU A 238 -4.48 2.13 10.48
N ASP A 239 -5.51 2.12 11.31
CA ASP A 239 -5.96 0.95 12.06
C ASP A 239 -7.36 0.56 11.61
N ILE A 240 -7.51 -0.72 11.27
CA ILE A 240 -8.79 -1.28 10.83
C ILE A 240 -9.10 -2.52 11.67
N ILE A 241 -10.28 -2.53 12.28
CA ILE A 241 -10.86 -3.70 12.95
C ILE A 241 -12.05 -4.18 12.13
N TYR A 242 -11.95 -5.39 11.62
CA TYR A 242 -13.00 -6.05 10.84
C TYR A 242 -13.04 -7.54 11.17
N GLU A 243 -14.22 -8.09 11.46
CA GLU A 243 -14.40 -9.53 11.80
C GLU A 243 -13.43 -10.02 12.90
N ASN A 244 -13.27 -9.24 13.98
CA ASN A 244 -12.33 -9.49 15.08
C ASN A 244 -10.84 -9.56 14.67
N GLN A 245 -10.47 -9.04 13.51
CA GLN A 245 -9.09 -8.91 13.08
C GLN A 245 -8.66 -7.45 13.14
N LEU A 246 -7.62 -7.17 13.92
CA LEU A 246 -6.96 -5.87 13.93
C LEU A 246 -5.81 -5.89 12.93
N LYS A 247 -5.87 -4.96 11.98
CA LYS A 247 -4.76 -4.65 11.08
C LYS A 247 -4.30 -3.23 11.29
N LYS A 248 -2.98 -3.06 11.39
CA LYS A 248 -2.35 -1.74 11.48
C LYS A 248 -1.41 -1.54 10.30
N TYR A 249 -1.51 -0.39 9.69
CA TYR A 249 -0.65 0.05 8.59
C TYR A 249 0.08 1.30 9.02
N ARG A 250 1.38 1.33 8.79
CA ARG A 250 2.24 2.47 9.11
C ARG A 250 3.14 2.75 7.92
N ILE A 251 3.38 4.03 7.65
CA ILE A 251 4.39 4.51 6.73
C ILE A 251 5.16 5.64 7.41
N VAL A 252 6.48 5.61 7.35
CA VAL A 252 7.35 6.64 7.96
C VAL A 252 8.47 6.97 7.00
N TRP A 253 8.76 8.25 6.81
CA TRP A 253 9.94 8.72 6.09
C TRP A 253 11.19 8.44 6.94
N ILE A 254 12.18 7.76 6.37
CA ILE A 254 13.40 7.30 7.05
C ILE A 254 14.71 7.88 6.48
N GLY A 255 14.66 8.93 5.64
CA GLY A 255 15.86 9.54 5.04
C GLY A 255 15.57 10.40 3.82
#